data_AF-A0A662BDU2-F1
#
_entry.id   AF-A0A662BDU2-F1
#
_cell.length_a   1.000
_cell.length_b   1.000
_cell.length_c   1.000
_cell.angle_alpha   90.00
_cell.angle_beta   90.00
_cell.angle_gamma   90.00
#
_symmetry.space_group_name_H-M   'P 1'
#
loop_
_entity.id
_entity.type
_entity.pdbx_description
1 polymer ?
#
loop_
_entity_poly.entity_id
_entity_poly.type
_entity_poly.pdbx_seq_one_letter_code
_entity_poly.pdbx_strand_id
1 'polypeptide(L)'
;MVIVIGLLTINKPDLKYQRTTDETLVHLILNEDELYPEDLVGIIEMEEPGYAIIDLRSPYEFIKGHIRGAVNIPTNSLLDKENLKEFKRYASDSVTVILYGQTQLEANGPWMILKQMG
;
A
#
# COMPACT_ATOMS: atom_id res chain seq x y z
N MET A 1 -5.21 6.16 48.85
CA MET A 1 -4.99 6.30 47.40
C MET A 1 -4.00 5.22 47.00
N VAL A 2 -4.40 4.28 46.14
CA VAL A 2 -3.59 3.10 45.79
C VAL A 2 -3.24 3.20 44.30
N ILE A 3 -1.94 3.26 44.00
CA ILE A 3 -1.42 3.17 42.64
C ILE A 3 -1.03 1.71 42.41
N VAL A 4 -1.68 1.06 41.44
CA VAL A 4 -1.36 -0.31 41.03
C VAL A 4 -0.19 -0.26 40.05
N ILE A 5 1.02 -0.47 40.58
CA ILE A 5 2.29 -0.60 39.85
C ILE A 5 2.37 -2.02 39.26
N GLY A 6 1.35 -2.40 38.48
CA GLY A 6 1.06 -3.81 38.15
C GLY A 6 1.09 -4.18 36.68
N LEU A 7 1.57 -3.31 35.79
CA LEU A 7 1.69 -3.65 34.36
C LEU A 7 3.08 -3.36 33.79
N LEU A 8 4.12 -3.59 34.61
CA LEU A 8 5.37 -4.16 34.12
C LEU A 8 5.05 -5.66 34.00
N THR A 9 4.78 -6.28 32.85
CA THR A 9 5.71 -6.50 31.75
C THR A 9 4.87 -7.16 30.65
N ILE A 10 4.60 -6.48 29.54
CA ILE A 10 4.12 -7.14 28.31
C ILE A 10 5.25 -6.97 27.30
N ASN A 11 5.76 -8.10 26.82
CA ASN A 11 6.84 -8.18 25.86
C ASN A 11 6.55 -7.29 24.65
N LYS A 12 7.57 -6.55 24.23
CA LYS A 12 7.53 -5.57 23.13
C LYS A 12 6.81 -6.15 21.90
N PRO A 13 5.76 -5.51 21.37
CA PRO A 13 5.24 -5.89 20.06
C PRO A 13 6.28 -5.54 18.98
N ASP A 14 6.57 -6.48 18.08
CA ASP A 14 7.51 -6.33 16.96
C ASP A 14 7.00 -5.38 15.85
N LEU A 15 5.82 -4.79 16.03
CA LEU A 15 5.26 -3.76 15.17
C LEU A 15 5.36 -2.40 15.86
N LYS A 16 6.49 -1.72 15.65
CA LYS A 16 6.63 -0.32 16.01
C LYS A 16 5.95 0.53 14.94
N TYR A 17 4.72 0.95 15.20
CA TYR A 17 4.04 1.99 14.43
C TYR A 17 4.84 3.30 14.55
N GLN A 18 5.30 3.84 13.41
CA GLN A 18 6.12 5.06 13.39
C GLN A 18 5.29 6.36 13.41
N ARG A 19 3.97 6.30 13.16
CA ARG A 19 3.05 7.46 13.19
C ARG A 19 1.68 7.11 13.76
N THR A 20 1.01 8.11 14.32
CA THR A 20 -0.33 7.96 14.92
C THR A 20 -1.40 7.86 13.84
N THR A 21 -2.47 7.11 14.13
CA THR A 21 -3.62 6.91 13.23
C THR A 21 -4.22 8.22 12.72
N ASP A 22 -4.15 9.28 13.53
CA ASP A 22 -4.68 10.61 13.22
C ASP A 22 -3.95 11.29 12.06
N GLU A 23 -2.63 11.11 11.93
CA GLU A 23 -1.85 11.69 10.83
C GLU A 23 -2.16 11.01 9.49
N THR A 24 -2.46 9.71 9.51
CA THR A 24 -2.84 8.96 8.30
C THR A 24 -4.22 9.39 7.79
N LEU A 25 -5.15 9.68 8.72
CA LEU A 25 -6.48 10.23 8.40
C LEU A 25 -6.40 11.60 7.74
N VAL A 26 -5.44 12.44 8.14
CA VAL A 26 -5.25 13.77 7.52
C VAL A 26 -4.75 13.66 6.07
N HIS A 27 -3.82 12.76 5.76
CA HIS A 27 -3.36 12.55 4.39
C HIS A 27 -4.46 11.96 3.47
N LEU A 28 -5.34 11.10 4.00
CA LEU A 28 -6.52 10.61 3.29
C LEU A 28 -7.54 11.71 2.96
N ILE A 29 -7.60 12.78 3.76
CA ILE A 29 -8.51 13.92 3.54
C ILE A 29 -7.90 14.93 2.55
N LEU A 30 -6.58 14.95 2.41
CA LEU A 30 -5.85 15.92 1.58
C LEU A 30 -5.62 15.45 0.13
N ASN A 31 -5.96 14.21 -0.23
CA ASN A 31 -5.83 13.63 -1.59
C ASN A 31 -4.42 13.71 -2.21
N GLU A 32 -3.35 13.88 -1.41
CA GLU A 32 -1.97 13.99 -1.93
C GLU A 32 -1.44 12.69 -2.56
N ASP A 33 -2.07 11.56 -2.26
CA ASP A 33 -1.70 10.22 -2.75
C ASP A 33 -2.75 9.62 -3.70
N GLU A 34 -3.69 10.43 -4.21
CA GLU A 34 -4.67 10.01 -5.22
C GLU A 34 -4.18 10.35 -6.64
N LEU A 35 -4.30 9.39 -7.56
CA LEU A 35 -4.00 9.58 -8.98
C LEU A 35 -5.30 9.47 -9.79
N TYR A 36 -5.50 10.39 -10.71
CA TYR A 36 -6.61 10.32 -11.65
C TYR A 36 -6.22 9.50 -12.90
N PRO A 37 -7.19 8.93 -13.64
CA PRO A 37 -6.90 8.15 -14.84
C PRO A 37 -6.02 8.87 -15.87
N GLU A 38 -6.19 10.18 -16.03
CA GLU A 38 -5.38 11.04 -16.89
C GLU A 38 -3.89 11.05 -16.51
N ASP A 39 -3.57 11.03 -15.22
CA ASP A 39 -2.18 11.01 -14.73
C ASP A 39 -1.52 9.67 -15.02
N LEU A 40 -2.30 8.59 -14.93
CA LEU A 40 -1.86 7.22 -15.24
C LEU A 40 -1.53 7.02 -16.72
N VAL A 41 -2.26 7.67 -17.64
CA VAL A 41 -1.99 7.58 -19.09
C VAL A 41 -0.57 8.03 -19.40
N GLY A 42 -0.13 9.16 -18.84
CA GLY A 42 1.24 9.66 -19.05
C GLY A 42 2.30 8.64 -18.59
N ILE A 43 2.11 8.05 -17.41
CA ILE A 43 3.03 7.06 -16.85
C ILE A 43 3.09 5.79 -17.72
N ILE A 44 1.96 5.32 -18.24
CA ILE A 44 1.86 4.10 -19.04
C ILE A 44 2.39 4.30 -20.47
N GLU A 45 2.12 5.46 -21.08
CA GLU A 45 2.50 5.76 -22.46
C GLU A 45 3.99 6.09 -22.58
N MET A 46 4.54 6.78 -21.59
CA MET A 46 5.95 7.18 -21.58
C MET A 46 6.89 6.08 -21.05
N GLU A 47 6.33 4.97 -20.54
CA GLU A 47 7.08 3.89 -19.88
C GLU A 47 8.09 4.45 -18.85
N GLU A 48 7.64 5.47 -18.11
CA GLU A 48 8.47 6.22 -17.17
C GLU A 48 9.11 5.25 -16.17
N PRO A 49 10.45 5.16 -16.13
CA PRO A 49 11.11 4.32 -15.15
C PRO A 49 10.87 4.87 -13.74
N GLY A 50 10.74 3.98 -12.76
CA GLY A 50 10.49 4.37 -11.37
C GLY A 50 9.03 4.27 -10.93
N TYR A 51 8.15 3.67 -11.73
CA TYR A 51 6.78 3.37 -11.34
C TYR A 51 6.50 1.85 -11.41
N ALA A 52 5.72 1.36 -10.46
CA ALA A 52 5.16 0.02 -10.48
C ALA A 52 3.64 0.08 -10.29
N ILE A 53 2.89 -0.42 -11.27
CA ILE A 53 1.43 -0.46 -11.23
C ILE A 53 1.00 -1.82 -10.68
N ILE A 54 0.22 -1.82 -9.59
CA ILE A 54 -0.21 -3.04 -8.90
C ILE A 54 -1.74 -3.16 -8.98
N ASP A 55 -2.18 -4.26 -9.58
CA ASP A 55 -3.59 -4.64 -9.64
C ASP A 55 -3.94 -5.49 -8.41
N LEU A 56 -4.79 -4.94 -7.54
CA LEU A 56 -5.22 -5.57 -6.29
C LEU A 56 -6.37 -6.57 -6.46
N ARG A 57 -6.92 -6.69 -7.68
CA ARG A 57 -8.06 -7.56 -7.97
C ARG A 57 -7.64 -9.03 -8.01
N SER A 58 -8.64 -9.90 -8.07
CA SER A 58 -8.38 -11.34 -8.23
C SER A 58 -7.64 -11.64 -9.54
N PRO A 59 -6.87 -12.76 -9.61
CA PRO A 59 -6.20 -13.16 -10.85
C PRO A 59 -7.15 -13.35 -12.03
N TYR A 60 -8.39 -13.78 -11.76
CA TYR A 60 -9.41 -13.95 -12.77
C TYR A 60 -9.80 -12.62 -13.43
N GLU A 61 -9.98 -11.57 -12.64
CA GLU A 61 -10.30 -10.23 -13.14
C GLU A 61 -9.11 -9.60 -13.87
N PHE A 62 -7.89 -9.84 -13.37
CA PHE A 62 -6.66 -9.42 -14.04
C PHE A 62 -6.54 -10.06 -15.44
N ILE A 63 -6.78 -11.36 -15.57
CA ILE A 63 -6.69 -12.09 -16.85
C ILE A 63 -7.72 -11.61 -17.87
N LYS A 64 -8.93 -11.21 -17.43
CA LYS A 64 -9.94 -10.64 -18.33
C LYS A 64 -9.51 -9.33 -18.98
N GLY A 65 -8.62 -8.60 -18.33
CA GLY A 65 -8.12 -7.31 -18.77
C GLY A 65 -7.58 -6.51 -17.60
N HIS A 66 -6.39 -5.93 -17.79
CA HIS A 66 -5.69 -5.13 -16.80
C HIS A 66 -4.88 -4.04 -17.51
N ILE A 67 -4.38 -3.08 -16.74
CA ILE A 67 -3.50 -2.04 -17.24
C ILE A 67 -2.19 -2.67 -17.75
N ARG A 68 -1.75 -2.31 -18.96
CA ARG A 68 -0.51 -2.85 -19.54
C ARG A 68 0.67 -2.60 -18.61
N GLY A 69 1.45 -3.65 -18.32
CA GLY A 69 2.61 -3.56 -17.42
C GLY A 69 2.26 -3.67 -15.93
N ALA A 70 0.99 -3.76 -15.56
CA ALA A 70 0.60 -3.97 -14.16
C ALA A 70 0.99 -5.37 -13.67
N VAL A 71 1.37 -5.46 -12.40
CA VAL A 71 1.62 -6.71 -11.69
C VAL A 71 0.41 -7.02 -10.81
N ASN A 72 -0.11 -8.25 -10.90
CA ASN A 72 -1.22 -8.66 -10.05
C ASN A 72 -0.73 -9.08 -8.66
N ILE A 73 -1.13 -8.33 -7.63
CA ILE A 73 -0.95 -8.69 -6.21
C ILE A 73 -2.32 -8.57 -5.54
N PRO A 74 -3.12 -9.64 -5.54
CA PRO A 74 -4.45 -9.61 -4.93
C PRO A 74 -4.42 -9.18 -3.47
N THR A 75 -5.38 -8.34 -3.05
CA THR A 75 -5.45 -7.80 -1.67
C THR A 75 -5.33 -8.86 -0.58
N ASN A 76 -5.93 -10.03 -0.77
CA ASN A 76 -5.89 -11.14 0.20
C ASN A 76 -4.50 -11.78 0.37
N SER A 77 -3.59 -11.55 -0.58
CA SER A 77 -2.20 -12.03 -0.59
C SER A 77 -1.19 -10.91 -0.38
N LEU A 78 -1.64 -9.66 -0.17
CA LEU A 78 -0.78 -8.48 -0.07
C LEU A 78 0.35 -8.65 0.95
N LEU A 79 0.04 -9.30 2.08
CA LEU A 79 0.96 -9.49 3.21
C LEU A 79 1.74 -10.81 3.14
N ASP A 80 1.63 -11.54 2.04
CA ASP A 80 2.44 -12.73 1.82
C ASP A 80 3.91 -12.35 1.75
N LYS A 81 4.77 -13.22 2.28
CA LYS A 81 6.21 -12.95 2.44
C LYS A 81 6.88 -12.51 1.14
N GLU A 82 6.53 -13.12 0.01
CA GLU A 82 7.09 -12.79 -1.29
C GLU A 82 6.62 -11.42 -1.79
N ASN A 83 5.34 -11.08 -1.61
CA ASN A 83 4.79 -9.76 -1.97
C ASN A 83 5.38 -8.66 -1.09
N LEU A 84 5.54 -8.90 0.21
CA LEU A 84 6.21 -7.95 1.10
C LEU A 84 7.69 -7.73 0.74
N LYS A 85 8.38 -8.78 0.28
CA LYS A 85 9.75 -8.65 -0.23
C LYS A 85 9.78 -7.78 -1.48
N GLU A 86 8.77 -7.91 -2.34
CA GLU A 86 8.61 -7.09 -3.53
C GLU A 86 8.42 -5.61 -3.21
N PHE A 87 7.48 -5.28 -2.30
CA PHE A 87 7.26 -3.90 -1.88
C PHE A 87 8.51 -3.27 -1.23
N LYS A 88 9.25 -4.04 -0.44
CA LYS A 88 10.54 -3.58 0.12
C LYS A 88 11.58 -3.31 -0.96
N ARG A 89 11.58 -4.09 -2.04
CA ARG A 89 12.46 -3.86 -3.19
C ARG A 89 12.07 -2.57 -3.90
N TYR A 90 10.79 -2.35 -4.17
CA TYR A 90 10.30 -1.09 -4.74
C TYR A 90 10.70 0.12 -3.89
N ALA A 91 10.52 0.05 -2.57
CA ALA A 91 10.96 1.11 -1.67
C ALA A 91 12.48 1.36 -1.73
N SER A 92 13.28 0.30 -1.76
CA SER A 92 14.75 0.39 -1.85
C SER A 92 15.23 0.99 -3.18
N ASP A 93 14.52 0.68 -4.27
CA ASP A 93 14.83 1.14 -5.62
C ASP A 93 14.20 2.51 -5.92
N SER A 94 13.59 3.17 -4.91
CA SER A 94 12.87 4.45 -5.05
C SER A 94 11.76 4.41 -6.12
N VAL A 95 11.11 3.25 -6.26
CA VAL A 95 9.99 3.05 -7.17
C VAL A 95 8.69 3.49 -6.49
N THR A 96 7.95 4.37 -7.17
CA THR A 96 6.61 4.76 -6.77
C THR A 96 5.62 3.65 -7.12
N VAL A 97 4.94 3.13 -6.10
CA VAL A 97 3.94 2.06 -6.25
C VAL A 97 2.55 2.67 -6.39
N ILE A 98 1.86 2.35 -7.48
CA ILE A 98 0.50 2.79 -7.76
C ILE A 98 -0.43 1.59 -7.59
N LEU A 99 -1.38 1.68 -6.66
CA LEU A 99 -2.35 0.60 -6.39
C LEU A 99 -3.69 0.90 -7.04
N TYR A 100 -4.30 -0.08 -7.70
CA TYR A 100 -5.69 0.05 -8.15
C TYR A 100 -6.49 -1.23 -7.91
N GLY A 101 -7.79 -1.05 -7.61
CA GLY A 101 -8.79 -2.11 -7.43
C GLY A 101 -9.98 -1.91 -8.36
N GLN A 102 -11.10 -2.61 -8.11
CA GLN A 102 -12.35 -2.31 -8.82
C GLN A 102 -12.93 -0.97 -8.39
N THR A 103 -12.67 -0.57 -7.15
CA THR A 103 -13.11 0.70 -6.58
C THR A 103 -11.94 1.37 -5.84
N GLN A 104 -12.02 2.68 -5.66
CA GLN A 104 -11.06 3.46 -4.87
C GLN A 104 -10.96 2.94 -3.43
N LEU A 105 -12.10 2.56 -2.81
CA LEU A 105 -12.11 2.03 -1.44
C LEU A 105 -11.28 0.75 -1.29
N GLU A 106 -11.20 -0.08 -2.32
CA GLU A 106 -10.41 -1.33 -2.28
C GLU A 106 -8.90 -1.07 -2.20
N ALA A 107 -8.43 0.09 -2.67
CA ALA A 107 -7.03 0.47 -2.61
C ALA A 107 -6.63 1.11 -1.28
N ASN A 108 -7.56 1.78 -0.59
CA ASN A 108 -7.27 2.54 0.63
C ASN A 108 -6.69 1.68 1.77
N GLY A 109 -7.26 0.49 2.00
CA GLY A 109 -6.78 -0.44 3.03
C GLY A 109 -5.35 -0.92 2.76
N PRO A 110 -5.09 -1.54 1.59
CA PRO A 110 -3.75 -1.89 1.13
C PRO A 110 -2.75 -0.74 1.19
N TRP A 111 -3.12 0.44 0.69
CA TRP A 111 -2.28 1.64 0.73
C TRP A 111 -1.90 2.03 2.15
N MET A 112 -2.86 2.07 3.08
CA MET A 112 -2.62 2.42 4.48
C MET A 112 -1.65 1.45 5.15
N ILE A 113 -1.83 0.15 4.90
CA ILE A 113 -0.95 -0.88 5.48
C ILE A 113 0.47 -0.71 4.94
N LEU A 114 0.63 -0.53 3.62
CA LEU A 114 1.95 -0.36 3.00
C LEU A 114 2.64 0.92 3.51
N LYS A 115 1.94 2.04 3.62
CA LYS A 115 2.48 3.29 4.20
C LYS A 115 2.96 3.11 5.65
N GLN A 116 2.28 2.29 6.45
CA GLN A 116 2.70 2.00 7.83
C GLN A 116 3.95 1.11 7.90
N MET A 117 4.27 0.38 6.82
CA MET A 117 5.42 -0.52 6.75
C MET A 117 6.71 0.18 6.30
N GLY A 118 6.62 1.42 5.81
CA GLY A 118 7.72 2.19 5.24
C GLY A 118 8.03 1.78 3.81
#